data_AF-W2N1U0-F1
#
_entry.id   AF-W2N1U0-F1
#
_cell.length_a   1.000
_cell.length_b   1.000
_cell.length_c   1.000
_cell.angle_alpha   90.00
_cell.angle_beta   90.00
_cell.angle_gamma   90.00
#
_symmetry.space_group_name_H-M   'P 1'
#
loop_
_entity.id
_entity.type
_entity.pdbx_description
1 polymer ?
#
loop_
_entity_poly.entity_id
_entity_poly.type
_entity_poly.pdbx_seq_one_letter_code
_entity_poly.pdbx_strand_id
1 'polypeptide(L)'
;MRRPDVLVLFVVALVAGISGGFIDSYLFLQVYDLSDDGATIVSVFVAVQTLSEIPLFFMSSVMIRRFGTTGCLAIVMAAFFIRDIVYTYMEEPWYIVPLEMLHGVTYGLLLASLTTYIYDASPKGATGTMIGLLSAFMRGIGAGIASLVGGYIYDDYGARTIWKIGAFGLVPASLLLIGVFELLARRQNSTEVEKHLVDEIDSSSEMNKLSPIQ
;
A
#
# COMPACT_ATOMS: atom_id res chain seq x y z
N MET A 1 7.37 -14.97 18.10
CA MET A 1 6.97 -14.63 16.72
C MET A 1 6.06 -13.38 16.71
N ARG A 2 6.52 -12.25 17.25
CA ARG A 2 5.81 -10.96 17.17
C ARG A 2 6.70 -10.01 16.37
N ARG A 3 6.55 -10.00 15.03
CA ARG A 3 7.10 -8.93 14.18
C ARG A 3 6.01 -7.86 14.05
N PRO A 4 6.00 -6.83 14.90
CA PRO A 4 4.98 -5.77 14.86
C PRO A 4 4.89 -5.14 13.48
N ASP A 5 6.00 -5.12 12.76
CA ASP A 5 6.16 -4.65 11.39
C ASP A 5 5.16 -5.29 10.42
N VAL A 6 4.98 -6.62 10.49
CA VAL A 6 4.04 -7.35 9.62
C VAL A 6 2.60 -6.91 9.91
N LEU A 7 2.23 -6.74 11.19
CA LEU A 7 0.89 -6.29 11.56
C LEU A 7 0.61 -4.89 11.02
N VAL A 8 1.56 -3.96 11.17
CA VAL A 8 1.39 -2.60 10.63
C VAL A 8 1.29 -2.62 9.11
N LEU A 9 2.05 -3.48 8.43
CA LEU A 9 1.94 -3.65 6.98
C LEU A 9 0.55 -4.17 6.55
N PHE A 10 -0.05 -5.11 7.28
CA PHE A 10 -1.43 -5.54 7.05
C PHE A 10 -2.44 -4.40 7.24
N VAL A 11 -2.23 -3.52 8.22
CA VAL A 11 -3.07 -2.33 8.40
C VAL A 11 -2.90 -1.35 7.23
N VAL A 12 -1.68 -1.08 6.78
CA VAL A 12 -1.43 -0.25 5.59
C VAL A 12 -2.08 -0.87 4.35
N ALA A 13 -1.95 -2.20 4.17
CA ALA A 13 -2.61 -2.92 3.08
C ALA A 13 -4.13 -2.81 3.14
N LEU A 14 -4.72 -2.88 4.34
CA LEU A 14 -6.15 -2.69 4.54
C LEU A 14 -6.59 -1.27 4.12
N VAL A 15 -5.91 -0.24 4.61
CA VAL A 15 -6.24 1.16 4.28
C VAL A 15 -6.07 1.41 2.78
N ALA A 16 -4.99 0.91 2.18
CA ALA A 16 -4.79 0.98 0.73
C ALA A 16 -5.87 0.20 -0.04
N GLY A 17 -6.34 -0.91 0.51
CA GLY A 17 -7.47 -1.69 -0.01
C GLY A 17 -8.80 -0.94 0.06
N ILE A 18 -9.02 -0.12 1.09
CA ILE A 18 -10.19 0.77 1.17
C ILE A 18 -10.09 1.87 0.10
N SER A 19 -8.94 2.54 -0.02
CA SER A 19 -8.72 3.54 -1.08
C SER A 19 -8.89 2.96 -2.48
N GLY A 20 -8.30 1.78 -2.75
CA GLY A 20 -8.49 1.06 -4.01
C GLY A 20 -9.94 0.65 -4.23
N GLY A 21 -10.62 0.17 -3.18
CA GLY A 21 -12.03 -0.19 -3.25
C GLY A 21 -12.96 0.98 -3.56
N PHE A 22 -12.64 2.20 -3.08
CA PHE A 22 -13.38 3.40 -3.47
C PHE A 22 -13.23 3.69 -4.97
N ILE A 23 -12.01 3.56 -5.50
CA ILE A 23 -11.73 3.71 -6.92
C ILE A 23 -12.54 2.68 -7.72
N ASP A 24 -12.40 1.40 -7.38
CA ASP A 24 -13.04 0.30 -8.12
C ASP A 24 -14.58 0.37 -8.07
N SER A 25 -15.15 0.89 -6.98
CA SER A 25 -16.61 0.95 -6.79
C SER A 25 -17.24 2.22 -7.38
N TYR A 26 -16.61 3.39 -7.24
CA TYR A 26 -17.27 4.68 -7.49
C TYR A 26 -16.69 5.48 -8.65
N LEU A 27 -15.45 5.20 -9.08
CA LEU A 27 -14.86 5.96 -10.18
C LEU A 27 -15.61 5.73 -11.49
N PHE A 28 -15.97 4.46 -11.75
CA PHE A 28 -16.82 4.09 -12.87
C PHE A 28 -18.12 4.90 -12.88
N LEU A 29 -18.81 4.95 -11.73
CA LEU A 29 -20.10 5.63 -11.60
C LEU A 29 -19.95 7.13 -11.86
N GLN A 30 -18.97 7.77 -11.23
CA GLN A 30 -18.75 9.20 -11.41
C GLN A 30 -18.41 9.57 -12.87
N VAL A 31 -17.57 8.78 -13.55
CA VAL A 31 -17.21 9.04 -14.95
C VAL A 31 -18.40 8.80 -15.86
N TYR A 32 -19.18 7.76 -15.60
CA TYR A 32 -20.39 7.46 -16.35
C TYR A 32 -21.38 8.63 -16.25
N ASP A 33 -21.66 9.10 -15.03
CA ASP A 33 -22.55 10.22 -14.73
C ASP A 33 -22.06 11.54 -15.37
N LEU A 34 -20.75 11.80 -15.37
CA LEU A 34 -20.14 12.99 -16.01
C LEU A 34 -20.13 12.94 -17.53
N SER A 35 -20.30 11.75 -18.12
CA SER A 35 -20.18 11.53 -19.57
C SER A 35 -21.51 11.45 -20.31
N ASP A 36 -22.62 11.78 -19.64
CA ASP A 36 -23.99 11.63 -20.15
C ASP A 36 -24.25 10.22 -20.72
N ASP A 37 -24.04 9.19 -19.88
CA ASP A 37 -24.19 7.76 -20.21
C ASP A 37 -23.20 7.21 -21.27
N GLY A 38 -22.07 7.89 -21.46
CA GLY A 38 -21.00 7.53 -22.40
C GLY A 38 -20.19 6.29 -22.00
N ALA A 39 -20.71 5.08 -22.26
CA ALA A 39 -19.99 3.83 -21.96
C ALA A 39 -18.58 3.71 -22.60
N THR A 40 -18.33 4.43 -23.70
CA THR A 40 -17.04 4.42 -24.39
C THR A 40 -15.90 4.93 -23.50
N ILE A 41 -16.06 6.09 -22.85
CA ILE A 41 -14.98 6.67 -22.04
C ILE A 41 -14.64 5.77 -20.84
N VAL A 42 -15.66 5.14 -20.28
CA VAL A 42 -15.52 4.20 -19.18
C VAL A 42 -14.65 3.01 -19.58
N SER A 43 -14.95 2.39 -20.71
CA SER A 43 -14.13 1.28 -21.24
C SER A 43 -12.70 1.71 -21.58
N VAL A 44 -12.51 2.93 -22.08
CA VAL A 44 -11.20 3.47 -22.46
C VAL A 44 -10.32 3.69 -21.22
N PHE A 45 -10.84 4.31 -20.16
CA PHE A 45 -10.01 4.53 -18.97
C PHE A 45 -9.65 3.21 -18.28
N VAL A 46 -10.58 2.24 -18.22
CA VAL A 46 -10.31 0.91 -17.63
C VAL A 46 -9.26 0.15 -18.46
N ALA A 47 -9.28 0.29 -19.78
CA ALA A 47 -8.23 -0.27 -20.63
C ALA A 47 -6.87 0.37 -20.32
N VAL A 48 -6.82 1.69 -20.13
CA VAL A 48 -5.60 2.41 -19.76
C VAL A 48 -5.10 2.01 -18.37
N GLN A 49 -5.99 1.82 -17.40
CA GLN A 49 -5.64 1.31 -16.07
C GLN A 49 -4.88 -0.01 -16.18
N THR A 50 -5.49 -1.00 -16.82
CA THR A 50 -4.91 -2.34 -17.00
C THR A 50 -3.59 -2.29 -17.77
N LEU A 51 -3.51 -1.48 -18.84
CA LEU A 51 -2.28 -1.34 -19.63
C LEU A 51 -1.14 -0.70 -18.84
N SER A 52 -1.44 0.21 -17.91
CA SER A 52 -0.45 0.87 -17.06
C SER A 52 0.17 -0.08 -16.03
N GLU A 53 -0.52 -1.16 -15.64
CA GLU A 53 -0.02 -2.14 -14.68
C GLU A 53 1.17 -2.93 -15.22
N ILE A 54 1.11 -3.33 -16.50
CA ILE A 54 2.11 -4.19 -17.15
C ILE A 54 3.53 -3.61 -16.97
N PRO A 55 3.86 -2.39 -17.44
CA PRO A 55 5.22 -1.85 -17.31
C PRO A 55 5.62 -1.65 -15.84
N LEU A 56 4.67 -1.33 -14.96
CA LEU A 56 4.95 -1.11 -13.55
C LEU A 56 5.29 -2.41 -12.81
N PHE A 57 4.66 -3.54 -13.15
CA PHE A 57 5.06 -4.83 -12.61
C PHE A 57 6.49 -5.20 -13.00
N PHE A 58 6.91 -4.97 -14.26
CA PHE A 58 8.30 -5.21 -14.68
C PHE A 58 9.29 -4.29 -13.94
N MET A 59 8.94 -3.02 -13.77
CA MET A 59 9.81 -2.03 -13.14
C MET A 59 9.79 -2.09 -11.59
N SER A 60 8.78 -2.76 -11.00
CA SER A 60 8.60 -2.84 -9.55
C SER A 60 9.84 -3.38 -8.82
N SER A 61 10.49 -4.40 -9.37
CA SER A 61 11.71 -4.98 -8.81
C SER A 61 12.86 -3.96 -8.71
N VAL A 62 12.98 -3.07 -9.70
CA VAL A 62 13.99 -1.99 -9.71
C VAL A 62 13.62 -0.92 -8.69
N MET A 63 12.34 -0.56 -8.59
CA MET A 63 11.86 0.44 -7.64
C MET A 63 12.01 -0.04 -6.20
N ILE A 64 11.60 -1.27 -5.89
CA ILE A 64 11.73 -1.88 -4.56
C ILE A 64 13.20 -1.97 -4.16
N ARG A 65 14.10 -2.37 -5.09
CA ARG A 65 15.55 -2.38 -4.80
C ARG A 65 16.11 -0.99 -4.53
N ARG A 66 15.59 0.05 -5.21
CA ARG A 66 16.10 1.42 -5.11
C ARG A 66 15.57 2.18 -3.89
N PHE A 67 14.28 2.04 -3.59
CA PHE A 67 13.57 2.83 -2.57
C PHE A 67 13.16 2.02 -1.34
N GLY A 68 13.29 0.70 -1.39
CA GLY A 68 12.78 -0.20 -0.36
C GLY A 68 11.25 -0.28 -0.37
N THR A 69 10.70 -1.21 0.42
CA THR A 69 9.24 -1.37 0.57
C THR A 69 8.59 -0.09 1.11
N THR A 70 9.14 0.51 2.17
CA THR A 70 8.59 1.74 2.78
C THR A 70 8.55 2.90 1.78
N GLY A 71 9.63 3.11 1.02
CA GLY A 71 9.70 4.19 0.02
C GLY A 71 8.72 3.96 -1.13
N CYS A 72 8.57 2.72 -1.61
CA CYS A 72 7.56 2.39 -2.60
C CYS A 72 6.14 2.62 -2.10
N LEU A 73 5.82 2.26 -0.85
CA LEU A 73 4.51 2.53 -0.25
C LEU A 73 4.24 4.04 -0.13
N ALA A 74 5.25 4.85 0.20
CA ALA A 74 5.09 6.31 0.22
C ALA A 74 4.79 6.89 -1.18
N ILE A 75 5.46 6.38 -2.22
CA ILE A 75 5.18 6.76 -3.62
C ILE A 75 3.75 6.38 -4.02
N VAL A 76 3.30 5.18 -3.62
CA VAL A 76 1.92 4.73 -3.82
C VAL A 76 0.92 5.69 -3.17
N MET A 77 1.15 6.08 -1.91
CA MET A 77 0.26 6.99 -1.19
C MET A 77 0.23 8.39 -1.82
N ALA A 78 1.35 8.88 -2.34
CA ALA A 78 1.39 10.12 -3.10
C ALA A 78 0.59 10.02 -4.40
N ALA A 79 0.66 8.88 -5.11
CA ALA A 79 -0.14 8.63 -6.30
C ALA A 79 -1.64 8.55 -5.98
N PHE A 80 -2.05 7.90 -4.88
CA PHE A 80 -3.43 7.92 -4.40
C PHE A 80 -3.91 9.35 -4.12
N PHE A 81 -3.10 10.16 -3.41
CA PHE A 81 -3.46 11.55 -3.14
C PHE A 81 -3.70 12.36 -4.41
N ILE A 82 -2.79 12.25 -5.39
CA ILE A 82 -2.93 12.96 -6.67
C ILE A 82 -4.23 12.52 -7.37
N ARG A 83 -4.49 11.21 -7.42
CA ARG A 83 -5.72 10.68 -8.02
C ARG A 83 -6.97 11.21 -7.32
N ASP A 84 -7.05 11.08 -6.00
CA ASP A 84 -8.19 11.53 -5.20
C ASP A 84 -8.45 13.04 -5.33
N ILE A 85 -7.39 13.87 -5.36
CA ILE A 85 -7.53 15.31 -5.59
C ILE A 85 -8.08 15.58 -6.99
N VAL A 86 -7.55 14.93 -8.02
CA VAL A 86 -8.05 15.14 -9.38
C VAL A 86 -9.51 14.68 -9.50
N TYR A 87 -9.88 13.51 -8.95
CA TYR A 87 -11.26 13.02 -8.95
C TYR A 87 -12.24 13.95 -8.22
N THR A 88 -11.78 14.64 -7.17
CA THR A 88 -12.58 15.62 -6.42
C THR A 88 -12.99 16.82 -7.28
N TYR A 89 -12.08 17.29 -8.15
CA TYR A 89 -12.26 18.48 -8.99
C TYR A 89 -12.49 18.16 -10.46
N MET A 90 -12.69 16.88 -10.80
CA MET A 90 -12.95 16.45 -12.16
C MET A 90 -14.33 16.90 -12.61
N GLU A 91 -14.36 17.75 -13.63
CA GLU A 91 -15.59 18.24 -14.29
C GLU A 91 -15.70 17.71 -15.73
N GLU A 92 -14.56 17.54 -16.40
CA GLU A 92 -14.49 16.96 -17.73
C GLU A 92 -13.99 15.50 -17.65
N PRO A 93 -14.78 14.52 -18.14
CA PRO A 93 -14.48 13.12 -17.91
C PRO A 93 -13.22 12.65 -18.66
N TRP A 94 -12.87 13.27 -19.80
CA TRP A 94 -11.69 12.87 -20.60
C TRP A 94 -10.34 13.13 -19.92
N TYR A 95 -10.28 14.00 -18.90
CA TYR A 95 -9.05 14.20 -18.14
C TYR A 95 -8.64 12.99 -17.31
N ILE A 96 -9.55 12.04 -17.11
CA ILE A 96 -9.25 10.82 -16.36
C ILE A 96 -8.26 9.90 -17.09
N VAL A 97 -8.34 9.85 -18.42
CA VAL A 97 -7.58 8.89 -19.23
C VAL A 97 -6.06 8.98 -19.01
N PRO A 98 -5.41 10.16 -19.11
CA PRO A 98 -3.98 10.26 -18.80
C PRO A 98 -3.67 10.04 -17.30
N LEU A 99 -4.60 10.39 -16.41
CA LEU A 99 -4.42 10.19 -14.96
C LEU A 99 -4.42 8.70 -14.60
N GLU A 100 -5.17 7.87 -15.32
CA GLU A 100 -5.21 6.42 -15.08
C GLU A 100 -3.90 5.70 -15.34
N MET A 101 -2.91 6.36 -15.96
CA MET A 101 -1.54 5.85 -15.99
C MET A 101 -0.93 5.71 -14.58
N LEU A 102 -1.41 6.48 -13.60
CA LEU A 102 -1.02 6.33 -12.19
C LEU A 102 -1.58 5.05 -11.57
N HIS A 103 -2.52 4.36 -12.21
CA HIS A 103 -3.10 3.12 -11.70
C HIS A 103 -2.03 2.03 -11.53
N GLY A 104 -1.11 1.90 -12.48
CA GLY A 104 0.02 0.98 -12.37
C GLY A 104 0.87 1.23 -11.11
N VAL A 105 0.95 2.48 -10.64
CA VAL A 105 1.64 2.79 -9.38
C VAL A 105 0.75 2.39 -8.19
N THR A 106 -0.48 2.87 -8.14
CA THR A 106 -1.36 2.64 -6.98
C THR A 106 -1.76 1.18 -6.79
N TYR A 107 -1.76 0.39 -7.86
CA TYR A 107 -2.11 -1.02 -7.84
C TYR A 107 -0.89 -1.92 -8.05
N GLY A 108 -0.21 -1.78 -9.20
CA GLY A 108 0.91 -2.65 -9.57
C GLY A 108 2.10 -2.56 -8.61
N LEU A 109 2.60 -1.35 -8.34
CA LEU A 109 3.70 -1.15 -7.40
C LEU A 109 3.29 -1.48 -5.96
N LEU A 110 2.06 -1.15 -5.55
CA LEU A 110 1.54 -1.50 -4.23
C LEU A 110 1.52 -3.02 -4.02
N LEU A 111 0.91 -3.77 -4.94
CA LEU A 111 0.81 -5.21 -4.86
C LEU A 111 2.20 -5.86 -4.87
N ALA A 112 3.09 -5.42 -5.75
CA ALA A 112 4.47 -5.91 -5.79
C ALA A 112 5.20 -5.65 -4.47
N SER A 113 5.12 -4.42 -3.93
CA SER A 113 5.81 -4.05 -2.69
C SER A 113 5.32 -4.85 -1.48
N LEU A 114 4.00 -5.02 -1.34
CA LEU A 114 3.41 -5.78 -0.24
C LEU A 114 3.69 -7.28 -0.37
N THR A 115 3.56 -7.84 -1.57
CA THR A 115 3.81 -9.28 -1.78
C THR A 115 5.28 -9.64 -1.61
N THR A 116 6.22 -8.82 -2.09
CA THR A 116 7.67 -9.01 -1.84
C THR A 116 7.97 -8.98 -0.36
N TYR A 117 7.47 -7.98 0.37
CA TYR A 117 7.71 -7.89 1.81
C TYR A 117 7.11 -9.08 2.58
N ILE A 118 5.88 -9.46 2.25
CA ILE A 118 5.23 -10.62 2.87
C ILE A 118 5.97 -11.91 2.52
N TYR A 119 6.46 -12.08 1.30
CA TYR A 119 7.25 -13.24 0.90
C TYR A 119 8.49 -13.39 1.79
N ASP A 120 9.24 -12.30 2.00
CA ASP A 120 10.44 -12.29 2.82
C ASP A 120 10.14 -12.46 4.32
N ALA A 121 9.01 -11.94 4.79
CA ALA A 121 8.60 -12.03 6.19
C ALA A 121 7.92 -13.37 6.54
N SER A 122 7.50 -14.15 5.55
CA SER A 122 6.71 -15.38 5.75
C SER A 122 7.54 -16.54 6.30
N PRO A 123 6.99 -17.34 7.24
CA PRO A 123 7.59 -18.61 7.61
C PRO A 123 7.70 -19.56 6.42
N LYS A 124 8.75 -20.40 6.39
CA LYS A 124 8.95 -21.41 5.35
C LYS A 124 7.69 -22.30 5.23
N GLY A 125 7.12 -22.38 4.02
CA GLY A 125 5.92 -23.16 3.73
C GLY A 125 4.58 -22.45 4.00
N ALA A 126 4.57 -21.24 4.56
CA ALA A 126 3.35 -20.47 4.84
C ALA A 126 3.13 -19.25 3.92
N THR A 127 4.01 -19.04 2.94
CA THR A 127 3.98 -17.86 2.06
C THR A 127 2.67 -17.73 1.29
N GLY A 128 2.14 -18.83 0.75
CA GLY A 128 0.85 -18.82 0.05
C GLY A 128 -0.30 -18.37 0.96
N THR A 129 -0.32 -18.83 2.21
CA THR A 129 -1.31 -18.42 3.21
C THR A 129 -1.21 -16.92 3.53
N MET A 130 0.02 -16.40 3.68
CA MET A 130 0.23 -14.99 3.99
C MET A 130 -0.17 -14.06 2.82
N ILE A 131 0.12 -14.45 1.58
CA ILE A 131 -0.34 -13.73 0.38
C ILE A 131 -1.87 -13.82 0.24
N GLY A 132 -2.46 -14.97 0.57
CA GLY A 132 -3.91 -15.15 0.62
C GLY A 132 -4.55 -14.21 1.64
N LEU A 133 -3.98 -14.12 2.84
CA LEU A 133 -4.43 -13.19 3.88
C LEU A 133 -4.29 -11.73 3.41
N LEU A 134 -3.18 -11.38 2.76
CA LEU A 134 -2.98 -10.04 2.20
C LEU A 134 -4.09 -9.69 1.19
N SER A 135 -4.39 -10.63 0.29
CA SER A 135 -5.49 -10.46 -0.67
C SER A 135 -6.85 -10.33 0.01
N ALA A 136 -7.10 -11.10 1.08
CA ALA A 136 -8.33 -10.99 1.85
C ALA A 136 -8.47 -9.62 2.53
N PHE A 137 -7.38 -9.04 3.04
CA PHE A 137 -7.40 -7.70 3.63
C PHE A 137 -7.63 -6.62 2.58
N MET A 138 -6.95 -6.68 1.44
CA MET A 138 -7.05 -5.66 0.39
C MET A 138 -8.38 -5.76 -0.37
N ARG A 139 -8.60 -6.89 -1.03
CA ARG A 139 -9.72 -7.11 -1.98
C ARG A 139 -10.97 -7.70 -1.34
N GLY A 140 -10.86 -8.25 -0.14
CA GLY A 140 -12.01 -8.74 0.61
C GLY A 140 -12.55 -7.67 1.54
N ILE A 141 -11.87 -7.48 2.68
CA ILE A 141 -12.29 -6.59 3.76
C ILE A 141 -12.22 -5.13 3.33
N GLY A 142 -11.08 -4.68 2.79
CA GLY A 142 -10.88 -3.29 2.37
C GLY A 142 -11.88 -2.87 1.31
N ALA A 143 -11.98 -3.63 0.21
CA ALA A 143 -12.98 -3.39 -0.82
C ALA A 143 -14.42 -3.46 -0.29
N GLY A 144 -14.75 -4.44 0.56
CA GLY A 144 -16.08 -4.56 1.16
C GLY A 144 -16.46 -3.36 2.04
N ILE A 145 -15.53 -2.86 2.87
CA ILE A 145 -15.72 -1.63 3.65
C ILE A 145 -15.94 -0.45 2.71
N ALA A 146 -15.12 -0.34 1.67
CA ALA A 146 -15.21 0.74 0.70
C ALA A 146 -16.57 0.75 -0.01
N SER A 147 -17.07 -0.40 -0.48
CA SER A 147 -18.36 -0.49 -1.17
C SER A 147 -19.56 -0.25 -0.24
N LEU A 148 -19.48 -0.66 1.03
CA LEU A 148 -20.58 -0.45 2.00
C LEU A 148 -20.61 0.99 2.49
N VAL A 149 -19.49 1.46 3.06
CA VAL A 149 -19.39 2.80 3.64
C VAL A 149 -19.41 3.86 2.54
N GLY A 150 -18.72 3.60 1.43
CA GLY A 150 -18.74 4.47 0.27
C GLY A 150 -20.13 4.60 -0.35
N GLY A 151 -20.97 3.56 -0.29
CA GLY A 151 -22.31 3.58 -0.89
C GLY A 151 -23.19 4.54 -0.12
N TYR A 152 -23.17 4.43 1.21
CA TYR A 152 -23.84 5.38 2.10
C TYR A 152 -23.36 6.83 1.88
N ILE A 153 -22.04 7.04 1.73
CA ILE A 153 -21.49 8.38 1.45
C ILE A 153 -21.89 8.87 0.06
N TYR A 154 -21.92 7.99 -0.94
CA TYR A 154 -22.28 8.32 -2.32
C TYR A 154 -23.72 8.82 -2.40
N ASP A 155 -24.65 8.12 -1.75
CA ASP A 155 -26.09 8.43 -1.80
C ASP A 155 -26.39 9.77 -1.10
N ASP A 156 -25.82 10.01 0.08
CA ASP A 156 -26.13 11.20 0.88
C ASP A 156 -25.28 12.44 0.54
N TYR A 157 -24.02 12.24 0.11
CA TYR A 157 -23.02 13.31 -0.05
C TYR A 157 -22.30 13.33 -1.41
N GLY A 158 -22.58 12.36 -2.30
CA GLY A 158 -22.03 12.26 -3.64
C GLY A 158 -20.57 11.79 -3.73
N ALA A 159 -20.15 11.46 -4.95
CA ALA A 159 -18.81 10.93 -5.27
C ALA A 159 -17.66 11.83 -4.77
N ARG A 160 -17.80 13.17 -4.89
CA ARG A 160 -16.76 14.13 -4.48
C ARG A 160 -16.36 13.99 -3.01
N THR A 161 -17.28 13.57 -2.15
CA THR A 161 -17.02 13.39 -0.72
C THR A 161 -16.15 12.16 -0.46
N ILE A 162 -16.34 11.08 -1.23
CA ILE A 162 -15.52 9.86 -1.18
C ILE A 162 -14.06 10.20 -1.47
N TRP A 163 -13.80 10.95 -2.54
CA TRP A 163 -12.44 11.34 -2.92
C TRP A 163 -11.78 12.26 -1.90
N LYS A 164 -12.53 13.21 -1.30
CA LYS A 164 -12.02 14.03 -0.20
C LYS A 164 -11.63 13.18 1.02
N ILE A 165 -12.41 12.15 1.35
CA ILE A 165 -12.10 11.22 2.45
C ILE A 165 -10.84 10.40 2.10
N GLY A 166 -10.68 9.97 0.86
CA GLY A 166 -9.45 9.35 0.36
C GLY A 166 -8.24 10.27 0.55
N ALA A 167 -8.28 11.47 -0.04
CA ALA A 167 -7.18 12.42 -0.06
C ALA A 167 -6.79 12.94 1.34
N PHE A 168 -7.78 13.33 2.16
CA PHE A 168 -7.53 14.02 3.43
C PHE A 168 -7.72 13.15 4.67
N GLY A 169 -8.26 11.94 4.51
CA GLY A 169 -8.44 10.97 5.59
C GLY A 169 -7.50 9.77 5.44
N LEU A 170 -7.71 8.97 4.39
CA LEU A 170 -7.04 7.68 4.22
C LEU A 170 -5.55 7.82 3.89
N VAL A 171 -5.18 8.76 3.03
CA VAL A 171 -3.76 8.97 2.67
C VAL A 171 -2.94 9.46 3.87
N PRO A 172 -3.33 10.52 4.62
CA PRO A 172 -2.59 10.95 5.80
C PRO A 172 -2.51 9.86 6.86
N ALA A 173 -3.60 9.12 7.10
CA ALA A 173 -3.60 7.98 8.01
C ALA A 173 -2.58 6.90 7.59
N SER A 174 -2.51 6.58 6.29
CA SER A 174 -1.54 5.63 5.75
C SER A 174 -0.10 6.12 5.91
N LEU A 175 0.17 7.40 5.64
CA LEU A 175 1.51 7.98 5.82
C LEU A 175 1.95 7.96 7.28
N LEU A 176 1.04 8.23 8.22
CA LEU A 176 1.31 8.12 9.65
C LEU A 176 1.64 6.68 10.05
N LEU A 177 0.87 5.70 9.55
CA LEU A 177 1.13 4.28 9.80
C LEU A 177 2.47 3.81 9.23
N ILE A 178 2.82 4.27 8.02
CA ILE A 178 4.12 3.99 7.39
C ILE A 178 5.26 4.62 8.22
N GLY A 179 5.07 5.84 8.73
CA GLY A 179 6.04 6.49 9.63
C GLY A 179 6.23 5.72 10.94
N VAL A 180 5.14 5.23 11.53
CA VAL A 180 5.18 4.38 12.73
C VAL A 180 5.89 3.05 12.44
N PHE A 181 5.60 2.41 11.30
CA PHE A 181 6.28 1.19 10.86
C PHE A 181 7.80 1.40 10.78
N GLU A 182 8.25 2.47 10.12
CA GLU A 182 9.66 2.80 9.97
C GLU A 182 10.34 3.03 11.34
N LEU A 183 9.66 3.68 12.28
CA LEU A 183 10.16 3.90 13.64
C LEU A 183 10.27 2.59 14.43
N LEU A 184 9.28 1.69 14.31
CA LEU A 184 9.28 0.40 14.99
C LEU A 184 10.36 -0.53 14.43
N ALA A 185 10.48 -0.60 13.10
CA ALA A 185 11.50 -1.40 12.43
C ALA A 185 12.93 -0.93 12.82
N ARG A 186 13.16 0.40 12.88
CA ARG A 186 14.44 0.96 13.36
C ARG A 186 14.74 0.59 14.81
N ARG A 187 13.74 0.66 15.69
CA ARG A 187 13.90 0.30 17.11
C ARG A 187 14.25 -1.18 17.28
N GLN A 188 13.60 -2.08 16.54
CA GLN A 188 13.94 -3.52 16.61
C GLN A 188 15.39 -3.78 16.17
N ASN A 189 15.81 -3.19 15.05
CA ASN A 189 17.18 -3.33 14.57
C ASN A 189 18.21 -2.81 15.57
N SER A 190 17.97 -1.66 16.21
CA SER A 190 18.90 -1.12 17.23
C SER A 190 19.03 -2.04 18.43
N THR A 191 17.93 -2.61 18.94
CA THR A 191 17.97 -3.54 20.09
C THR A 191 18.65 -4.87 19.74
N GLU A 192 18.49 -5.37 18.51
CA GLU A 192 19.12 -6.62 18.06
C GLU A 192 20.64 -6.45 17.90
N VAL A 193 21.09 -5.32 17.35
CA VAL A 193 22.52 -4.97 17.28
C VAL A 193 23.12 -4.81 18.68
N GLU A 194 22.42 -4.12 19.59
CA GLU A 194 22.89 -3.95 20.98
C GLU A 194 23.06 -5.29 21.69
N LYS A 195 22.10 -6.22 21.55
CA LYS A 195 22.23 -7.59 22.11
C LYS A 195 23.41 -8.35 21.53
N HIS A 196 23.58 -8.32 20.21
CA HIS A 196 24.72 -8.98 19.56
C HIS A 196 26.07 -8.44 20.05
N LEU A 197 26.19 -7.13 20.23
CA LEU A 197 27.41 -6.51 20.78
C LEU A 197 27.64 -6.92 22.23
N VAL A 198 26.60 -6.99 23.07
CA VAL A 198 26.71 -7.46 24.46
C VAL A 198 27.15 -8.93 24.52
N ASP A 199 26.54 -9.80 23.70
CA ASP A 199 26.91 -11.22 23.64
C ASP A 199 28.36 -11.42 23.14
N GLU A 200 28.83 -10.60 22.20
CA GLU A 200 30.21 -10.62 21.71
C GLU A 200 31.22 -10.12 22.77
N ILE A 201 30.83 -9.13 23.57
CA ILE A 201 31.65 -8.62 24.70
C ILE A 201 31.70 -9.66 25.84
N ASP A 202 30.58 -10.30 26.18
CA ASP A 202 30.55 -11.31 27.26
C ASP A 202 31.35 -12.56 26.86
N SER A 203 31.22 -13.05 25.63
CA SER A 203 32.00 -14.20 25.14
C SER A 203 33.51 -13.93 25.08
N SER A 204 33.93 -12.74 24.65
CA SER A 204 35.35 -12.34 24.65
C SER A 204 35.90 -12.15 26.07
N SER A 205 35.10 -11.62 27.00
CA SER A 205 35.42 -11.53 28.43
C SER A 205 35.63 -12.90 29.08
N GLU A 206 34.76 -13.87 28.80
CA GLU A 206 34.90 -15.25 29.30
C GLU A 206 36.14 -15.96 28.72
N MET A 207 36.42 -15.79 27.42
CA MET A 207 37.64 -16.30 26.80
C MET A 207 38.91 -15.75 27.47
N ASN A 208 38.92 -14.45 27.81
CA ASN A 208 40.06 -13.81 28.45
C ASN A 208 40.25 -14.29 29.91
N LYS A 209 39.16 -14.65 30.61
CA LYS A 209 39.19 -15.28 31.94
C LYS A 209 39.63 -16.75 31.93
N LEU A 210 39.49 -17.45 30.80
CA LEU A 210 39.99 -18.81 30.59
C LEU A 210 41.43 -18.85 30.06
N SER A 211 41.95 -17.72 29.58
CA SER A 211 43.32 -17.50 29.12
C SER A 211 44.37 -17.03 30.17
N PRO A 212 44.16 -16.98 31.50
CA PRO A 212 45.22 -16.62 32.42
C PRO A 212 46.04 -17.88 32.71
N ILE A 213 46.89 -18.30 31.78
CA ILE A 213 48.18 -18.97 32.03
C ILE A 213 48.93 -19.06 30.71
N GLN A 214 50.22 -18.75 30.85
CA GLN A 214 51.34 -18.80 29.92
C GLN A 214 51.50 -20.14 29.19
#